data_AF-A0A945QWP0-F1
#
_entry.id   AF-A0A945QWP0-F1
#
_cell.length_a   1.000
_cell.length_b   1.000
_cell.length_c   1.000
_cell.angle_alpha   90.00
_cell.angle_beta   90.00
_cell.angle_gamma   90.00
#
_symmetry.space_group_name_H-M   'P 1'
#
loop_
_entity.id
_entity.type
_entity.pdbx_description
1 polymer ?
#
loop_
_entity_poly.entity_id
_entity_poly.type
_entity_poly.pdbx_seq_one_letter_code
_entity_poly.pdbx_strand_id
1 'polypeptide(L)'
;MSDEPVSGGPVSAEFTADLAAASRILAERGVVDAFGHISHRHPDAPERYFMSRAMAPALVTPDDIIEFNLDSEPCNANGRGTFLERFIHGEIYKARPDLHSIVHSHSPSVIPFGLVDTPIQAMFHNAAFLAAGVPVFDISEKFGATDMLVSDGTKGVAFAECLHDKDIALMRAHGSVACGATLQMAVFRAVYTEVNSRVQHWTVALSGGGRVAALDEEEGRLADVPNQGACMRAWDLWRRQVREETNW
;
A
#
# COMPACT_ATOMS: atom_id res chain seq x y z
N MET A 1 5.59 24.70 -22.51
CA MET A 1 5.83 23.26 -22.63
C MET A 1 6.49 22.89 -21.32
N SER A 2 5.77 22.24 -20.42
CA SER A 2 6.41 21.69 -19.23
C SER A 2 7.30 20.56 -19.74
N ASP A 3 8.62 20.71 -19.61
CA ASP A 3 9.54 19.64 -19.95
C ASP A 3 9.20 18.46 -19.04
N GLU A 4 8.79 17.33 -19.64
CA GLU A 4 8.50 16.11 -18.89
C GLU A 4 9.73 15.75 -18.05
N PRO A 5 9.55 15.28 -16.80
CA PRO A 5 10.67 14.91 -15.95
C PRO A 5 11.54 13.87 -16.63
N VAL A 6 12.86 14.04 -16.56
CA VAL A 6 13.81 13.08 -17.12
C VAL A 6 13.77 11.77 -16.32
N SER A 7 13.65 10.66 -17.04
CA SER A 7 13.73 9.30 -16.49
C SER A 7 15.03 9.05 -15.73
N GLY A 8 14.95 8.26 -14.66
CA GLY A 8 16.08 7.76 -13.87
C GLY A 8 16.91 6.68 -14.56
N GLY A 9 16.45 6.17 -15.71
CA GLY A 9 17.14 5.15 -16.49
C GLY A 9 16.33 3.86 -16.63
N PRO A 10 16.87 2.85 -17.34
CA PRO A 10 16.19 1.59 -17.54
C PRO A 10 16.22 0.73 -16.27
N VAL A 11 15.13 -0.01 -16.05
CA VAL A 11 15.04 -1.12 -15.07
C VAL A 11 14.95 -2.46 -15.80
N SER A 12 15.21 -3.56 -15.09
CA SER A 12 15.12 -4.90 -15.69
C SER A 12 13.66 -5.26 -16.05
N ALA A 13 13.49 -6.11 -17.06
CA ALA A 13 12.15 -6.65 -17.39
C ALA A 13 11.54 -7.44 -16.23
N GLU A 14 12.39 -8.08 -15.43
CA GLU A 14 11.99 -8.81 -14.23
C GLU A 14 11.43 -7.86 -13.16
N PHE A 15 11.96 -6.65 -13.03
CA PHE A 15 11.45 -5.65 -12.09
C PHE A 15 10.04 -5.18 -12.48
N THR A 16 9.80 -4.86 -13.75
CA THR A 16 8.47 -4.44 -14.21
C THR A 16 7.47 -5.59 -14.17
N ALA A 17 7.91 -6.83 -14.44
CA ALA A 17 7.12 -8.04 -14.23
C ALA A 17 6.74 -8.23 -12.76
N ASP A 18 7.67 -8.06 -11.82
CA ASP A 18 7.35 -8.18 -10.40
C ASP A 18 6.39 -7.09 -9.91
N LEU A 19 6.54 -5.84 -10.35
CA LEU A 19 5.60 -4.77 -9.98
C LEU A 19 4.20 -5.01 -10.57
N ALA A 20 4.12 -5.46 -11.83
CA ALA A 20 2.85 -5.82 -12.45
C ALA A 20 2.22 -7.05 -11.78
N ALA A 21 3.02 -8.05 -11.38
CA ALA A 21 2.55 -9.21 -10.64
C ALA A 21 2.03 -8.81 -9.26
N ALA A 22 2.70 -7.89 -8.55
CA ALA A 22 2.23 -7.38 -7.26
C ALA A 22 0.83 -6.78 -7.34
N SER A 23 0.54 -6.01 -8.40
CA SER A 23 -0.81 -5.47 -8.66
C SER A 23 -1.86 -6.58 -8.78
N ARG A 24 -1.55 -7.65 -9.52
CA ARG A 24 -2.45 -8.79 -9.69
C ARG A 24 -2.61 -9.64 -8.43
N ILE A 25 -1.51 -9.87 -7.69
CA ILE A 25 -1.54 -10.55 -6.39
C ILE A 25 -2.51 -9.85 -5.45
N LEU A 26 -2.43 -8.51 -5.35
CA LEU A 26 -3.33 -7.75 -4.48
C LEU A 26 -4.80 -7.94 -4.87
N ALA A 27 -5.10 -8.03 -6.18
CA ALA A 27 -6.46 -8.26 -6.67
C ALA A 27 -6.94 -9.67 -6.34
N GLU A 28 -6.11 -10.70 -6.59
CA GLU A 28 -6.44 -12.10 -6.25
C GLU A 28 -6.62 -12.34 -4.75
N ARG A 29 -5.91 -11.56 -3.92
CA ARG A 29 -6.04 -11.62 -2.45
C ARG A 29 -7.20 -10.79 -1.91
N GLY A 30 -7.97 -10.12 -2.77
CA GLY A 30 -9.11 -9.29 -2.39
C GLY A 30 -8.71 -8.05 -1.60
N VAL A 31 -7.47 -7.59 -1.74
CA VAL A 31 -6.97 -6.36 -1.11
C VAL A 31 -7.40 -5.15 -1.92
N VAL A 32 -7.27 -5.24 -3.24
CA VAL A 32 -7.74 -4.24 -4.21
C VAL A 32 -8.83 -4.85 -5.08
N ASP A 33 -9.67 -4.01 -5.69
CA ASP A 33 -10.71 -4.43 -6.62
C ASP A 33 -10.44 -3.87 -8.03
N ALA A 34 -11.40 -3.19 -8.66
CA ALA A 34 -11.13 -2.38 -9.86
C ALA A 34 -10.30 -1.12 -9.55
N PHE A 35 -10.17 -0.77 -8.26
CA PHE A 35 -9.49 0.39 -7.71
C PHE A 35 -8.43 -0.03 -6.69
N GLY A 36 -7.45 0.84 -6.48
CA GLY A 36 -6.23 0.56 -5.72
C GLY A 36 -5.02 0.47 -6.64
N HIS A 37 -3.84 0.71 -6.07
CA HIS A 37 -2.60 0.76 -6.85
C HIS A 37 -1.38 0.52 -5.96
N ILE A 38 -0.35 -0.02 -6.58
CA ILE A 38 0.95 -0.26 -5.96
C ILE A 38 2.03 0.47 -6.75
N SER A 39 3.00 1.00 -6.03
CA SER A 39 4.19 1.63 -6.60
C SER A 39 5.45 1.03 -6.02
N HIS A 40 6.57 1.20 -6.73
CA HIS A 40 7.90 0.90 -6.22
C HIS A 40 8.88 2.03 -6.52
N ARG A 41 9.67 2.47 -5.53
CA ARG A 41 10.75 3.45 -5.72
C ARG A 41 11.76 2.90 -6.72
N HIS A 42 12.28 3.75 -7.60
CA HIS A 42 13.30 3.33 -8.55
C HIS A 42 14.55 2.84 -7.79
N PRO A 43 15.10 1.64 -8.11
CA PRO A 43 16.20 1.04 -7.35
C PRO A 43 17.48 1.86 -7.39
N ASP A 44 17.81 2.44 -8.55
CA ASP A 44 19.05 3.21 -8.75
C ASP A 44 18.87 4.74 -8.80
N ALA A 45 17.64 5.25 -8.68
CA ALA A 45 17.31 6.67 -8.80
C ALA A 45 16.25 7.07 -7.77
N PRO A 46 16.61 7.27 -6.49
CA PRO A 46 15.65 7.36 -5.38
C PRO A 46 14.62 8.50 -5.49
N GLU A 47 14.89 9.50 -6.33
CA GLU A 47 13.98 10.59 -6.68
C GLU A 47 12.91 10.22 -7.73
N ARG A 48 12.78 8.93 -8.04
CA ARG A 48 11.85 8.36 -9.01
C ARG A 48 11.11 7.18 -8.42
N TYR A 49 9.92 6.91 -8.94
CA TYR A 49 9.18 5.68 -8.63
C TYR A 49 8.36 5.21 -9.83
N PHE A 50 7.97 3.95 -9.79
CA PHE A 50 7.18 3.28 -10.82
C PHE A 50 5.80 2.92 -10.29
N MET A 51 4.79 3.02 -11.14
CA MET A 51 3.42 2.57 -10.88
C MET A 51 2.74 2.30 -12.23
N SER A 52 1.70 1.47 -12.28
CA SER A 52 0.94 1.29 -13.51
C SER A 52 0.20 2.56 -13.93
N ARG A 53 -0.12 2.66 -15.22
CA ARG A 53 -1.16 3.57 -15.71
C ARG A 53 -2.50 3.30 -15.03
N ALA A 54 -3.41 4.26 -15.08
CA ALA A 54 -4.77 4.09 -14.54
C ALA A 54 -5.52 2.96 -15.27
N MET A 55 -5.70 1.84 -14.58
CA MET A 55 -6.45 0.67 -15.03
C MET A 55 -6.72 -0.27 -13.84
N ALA A 56 -7.61 -1.25 -14.03
CA ALA A 56 -7.89 -2.24 -13.00
C ALA A 56 -6.64 -3.07 -12.65
N PRO A 57 -6.30 -3.22 -11.35
CA PRO A 57 -5.11 -3.95 -10.89
C PRO A 57 -4.94 -5.36 -11.45
N ALA A 58 -6.04 -6.10 -11.61
CA ALA A 58 -6.05 -7.46 -12.16
C ALA A 58 -5.66 -7.54 -13.65
N LEU A 59 -5.65 -6.41 -14.37
CA LEU A 59 -5.35 -6.34 -15.80
C LEU A 59 -3.94 -5.84 -16.10
N VAL A 60 -3.21 -5.34 -15.08
CA VAL A 60 -1.89 -4.71 -15.26
C VAL A 60 -0.89 -5.70 -15.87
N THR A 61 -0.08 -5.22 -16.79
CA THR A 61 1.05 -5.93 -17.42
C THR A 61 2.35 -5.13 -17.26
N PRO A 62 3.53 -5.71 -17.54
CA PRO A 62 4.80 -4.97 -17.47
C PRO A 62 4.84 -3.72 -18.36
N ASP A 63 4.14 -3.74 -19.50
CA ASP A 63 4.07 -2.62 -20.45
C ASP A 63 3.20 -1.46 -19.95
N ASP A 64 2.41 -1.69 -18.90
CA ASP A 64 1.54 -0.67 -18.31
C ASP A 64 2.27 0.20 -17.28
N ILE A 65 3.52 -0.13 -16.92
CA ILE A 65 4.30 0.60 -15.93
C ILE A 65 4.75 1.97 -16.48
N ILE A 66 4.58 3.00 -15.64
CA ILE A 66 4.97 4.39 -15.87
C ILE A 66 5.95 4.79 -14.76
N GLU A 67 6.97 5.56 -15.13
CA GLU A 67 7.88 6.19 -14.18
C GLU A 67 7.41 7.60 -13.83
N PHE A 68 7.57 7.99 -12.57
CA PHE A 68 7.21 9.29 -12.02
C PHE A 68 8.39 9.89 -11.24
N ASN A 69 8.49 11.22 -11.22
CA ASN A 69 9.28 11.92 -10.20
C ASN A 69 8.55 11.95 -8.84
N LEU A 70 9.19 12.43 -7.78
CA LEU A 70 8.55 12.50 -6.46
C LEU A 70 7.38 13.50 -6.38
N ASP A 71 7.30 14.47 -7.28
CA ASP A 71 6.12 15.36 -7.44
C ASP A 71 4.94 14.67 -8.17
N SER A 72 5.08 13.37 -8.44
CA SER A 72 4.11 12.54 -9.14
C SER A 72 3.79 13.02 -10.56
N GLU A 73 4.75 13.67 -11.21
CA GLU A 73 4.71 13.96 -12.64
C GLU A 73 5.30 12.78 -13.43
N PRO A 74 4.61 12.29 -14.47
CA PRO A 74 5.06 11.13 -15.23
C PRO A 74 6.23 11.48 -16.16
N CYS A 75 7.27 10.65 -16.18
CA CYS A 75 8.43 10.79 -17.06
C CYS A 75 8.17 10.26 -18.48
N ASN A 76 7.22 9.34 -18.63
CA ASN A 76 6.96 8.63 -19.88
C ASN A 76 5.47 8.26 -20.05
N ALA A 77 4.58 9.21 -19.78
CA ALA A 77 3.13 8.96 -19.89
C ALA A 77 2.74 8.50 -21.30
N ASN A 78 3.28 9.13 -22.34
CA ASN A 78 2.97 8.82 -23.75
C ASN A 78 1.45 8.80 -24.03
N GLY A 79 0.70 9.73 -23.42
CA GLY A 79 -0.76 9.81 -23.53
C GLY A 79 -1.54 8.81 -22.67
N ARG A 80 -0.88 7.94 -21.89
CA ARG A 80 -1.53 7.02 -20.95
C ARG A 80 -2.02 7.78 -19.72
N GLY A 81 -3.27 7.52 -19.31
CA GLY A 81 -3.85 8.11 -18.09
C GLY A 81 -3.15 7.61 -16.82
N THR A 82 -3.03 8.47 -15.82
CA THR A 82 -2.39 8.16 -14.52
C THR A 82 -3.42 8.19 -13.40
N PHE A 83 -3.19 7.46 -12.30
CA PHE A 83 -4.07 7.54 -11.13
C PHE A 83 -4.13 8.96 -10.57
N LEU A 84 -5.33 9.38 -10.13
CA LEU A 84 -5.54 10.69 -9.49
C LEU A 84 -4.76 10.77 -8.19
N GLU A 85 -4.67 9.66 -7.46
CA GLU A 85 -4.12 9.58 -6.10
C GLU A 85 -2.64 9.21 -6.05
N ARG A 86 -1.95 9.32 -7.19
CA ARG A 86 -0.50 9.13 -7.28
C ARG A 86 0.30 9.99 -6.28
N PHE A 87 -0.26 11.11 -5.85
CA PHE A 87 0.33 12.00 -4.83
C PHE A 87 0.45 11.36 -3.45
N ILE A 88 -0.37 10.35 -3.12
CA ILE A 88 -0.17 9.51 -1.93
C ILE A 88 1.24 8.92 -1.95
N HIS A 89 1.65 8.38 -3.10
CA HIS A 89 2.93 7.69 -3.25
C HIS A 89 4.11 8.65 -3.26
N GLY A 90 4.03 9.71 -4.08
CA GLY A 90 5.10 10.70 -4.20
C GLY A 90 5.43 11.36 -2.86
N GLU A 91 4.41 11.81 -2.12
CA GLU A 91 4.62 12.51 -0.85
C GLU A 91 5.08 11.58 0.27
N ILE A 92 4.61 10.33 0.33
CA ILE A 92 5.16 9.34 1.27
C ILE A 92 6.62 9.04 0.93
N TYR A 93 6.97 8.87 -0.34
CA TYR A 93 8.37 8.63 -0.72
C TYR A 93 9.29 9.82 -0.39
N LYS A 94 8.80 11.07 -0.43
CA LYS A 94 9.56 12.24 0.05
C LYS A 94 9.77 12.18 1.57
N ALA A 95 8.71 11.88 2.32
CA ALA A 95 8.75 11.85 3.78
C ALA A 95 9.52 10.65 4.35
N ARG A 96 9.54 9.52 3.63
CA ARG A 96 10.07 8.23 4.08
C ARG A 96 11.03 7.61 3.05
N PRO A 97 12.30 8.05 3.04
CA PRO A 97 13.34 7.50 2.16
C PRO A 97 13.61 6.01 2.38
N ASP A 98 13.27 5.47 3.56
CA ASP A 98 13.41 4.06 3.92
C ASP A 98 12.39 3.13 3.24
N LEU A 99 11.32 3.70 2.66
CA LEU A 99 10.29 2.96 1.97
C LEU A 99 10.59 2.83 0.48
N HIS A 100 10.40 1.62 -0.04
CA HIS A 100 10.59 1.30 -1.46
C HIS A 100 9.33 0.82 -2.14
N SER A 101 8.25 0.51 -1.40
CA SER A 101 6.98 0.13 -2.01
C SER A 101 5.81 0.58 -1.15
N ILE A 102 4.75 0.99 -1.83
CA ILE A 102 3.53 1.54 -1.22
C ILE A 102 2.32 0.95 -1.96
N VAL A 103 1.39 0.39 -1.20
CA VAL A 103 0.09 -0.10 -1.68
C VAL A 103 -0.99 0.83 -1.13
N HIS A 104 -1.84 1.36 -2.00
CA HIS A 104 -3.11 1.98 -1.62
C HIS A 104 -4.25 1.04 -2.01
N SER A 105 -5.18 0.81 -1.08
CA SER A 105 -6.28 -0.15 -1.27
C SER A 105 -7.58 0.27 -0.58
N HIS A 106 -8.69 -0.26 -1.08
CA HIS A 106 -10.04 -0.11 -0.51
C HIS A 106 -10.50 -1.40 0.14
N SER A 107 -9.62 -2.04 0.93
CA SER A 107 -9.86 -3.36 1.51
C SER A 107 -11.08 -3.33 2.44
N PRO A 108 -12.14 -4.13 2.16
CA PRO A 108 -13.47 -3.92 2.73
C PRO A 108 -13.52 -4.19 4.23
N SER A 109 -12.64 -5.06 4.76
CA SER A 109 -12.61 -5.34 6.20
C SER A 109 -11.84 -4.28 6.97
N VAL A 110 -10.97 -3.52 6.30
CA VAL A 110 -10.13 -2.47 6.88
C VAL A 110 -10.92 -1.17 7.03
N ILE A 111 -11.72 -0.79 6.02
CA ILE A 111 -12.48 0.48 5.98
C ILE A 111 -13.28 0.77 7.28
N PRO A 112 -14.01 -0.19 7.89
CA PRO A 112 -14.77 0.07 9.11
C PRO A 112 -13.93 0.64 10.26
N PHE A 113 -12.66 0.25 10.39
CA PHE A 113 -11.78 0.74 11.45
C PHE A 113 -11.40 2.22 11.29
N GLY A 114 -11.53 2.78 10.10
CA GLY A 114 -11.40 4.22 9.88
C GLY A 114 -12.68 5.00 10.19
N LEU A 115 -13.81 4.32 10.43
CA LEU A 115 -15.14 4.93 10.61
C LEU A 115 -15.64 4.92 12.06
N VAL A 116 -14.93 4.24 12.96
CA VAL A 116 -15.28 4.08 14.38
C VAL A 116 -14.05 4.25 15.26
N ASP A 117 -14.25 4.50 16.55
CA ASP A 117 -13.15 4.69 17.51
C ASP A 117 -12.43 3.39 17.91
N THR A 118 -12.91 2.24 17.43
CA THR A 118 -12.25 0.94 17.66
C THR A 118 -10.96 0.87 16.81
N PRO A 119 -9.76 0.80 17.42
CA PRO A 119 -8.52 0.76 16.65
C PRO A 119 -8.28 -0.61 16.02
N ILE A 120 -7.51 -0.66 14.94
CA ILE A 120 -6.92 -1.92 14.47
C ILE A 120 -5.91 -2.41 15.51
N GLN A 121 -5.98 -3.70 15.83
CA GLN A 121 -5.09 -4.38 16.76
C GLN A 121 -4.45 -5.59 16.08
N ALA A 122 -3.22 -5.95 16.45
CA ALA A 122 -2.54 -7.13 15.91
C ALA A 122 -3.13 -8.42 16.49
N MET A 123 -4.00 -9.09 15.74
CA MET A 123 -4.70 -10.29 16.20
C MET A 123 -3.84 -11.55 16.20
N PHE A 124 -2.77 -11.58 15.41
CA PHE A 124 -1.91 -12.76 15.25
C PHE A 124 -0.55 -12.40 14.63
N HIS A 125 0.41 -13.31 14.76
CA HIS A 125 1.83 -13.06 14.46
C HIS A 125 2.14 -12.56 13.03
N ASN A 126 1.44 -13.01 11.97
CA ASN A 126 1.72 -12.48 10.61
C ASN A 126 1.29 -11.03 10.44
N ALA A 127 0.43 -10.51 11.32
CA ALA A 127 -0.02 -9.13 11.32
C ALA A 127 0.62 -8.31 12.46
N ALA A 128 1.73 -8.79 13.02
CA ALA A 128 2.39 -8.22 14.17
C ALA A 128 2.86 -6.77 13.97
N PHE A 129 3.21 -6.38 12.73
CA PHE A 129 3.52 -4.99 12.37
C PHE A 129 2.42 -3.99 12.76
N LEU A 130 1.15 -4.41 12.88
CA LEU A 130 0.04 -3.55 13.31
C LEU A 130 0.14 -3.15 14.78
N ALA A 131 0.90 -3.88 15.60
CA ALA A 131 1.10 -3.57 17.02
C ALA A 131 1.87 -2.25 17.21
N ALA A 132 2.63 -1.80 16.20
CA ALA A 132 3.28 -0.50 16.20
C ALA A 132 2.29 0.68 16.14
N GLY A 133 1.00 0.41 15.89
CA GLY A 133 -0.08 1.38 15.79
C GLY A 133 -0.45 1.72 14.35
N VAL A 134 -1.74 2.02 14.14
CA VAL A 134 -2.31 2.36 12.84
C VAL A 134 -3.08 3.68 12.95
N PRO A 135 -2.50 4.82 12.51
CA PRO A 135 -3.19 6.10 12.51
C PRO A 135 -4.35 6.13 11.51
N VAL A 136 -5.34 6.98 11.79
CA VAL A 136 -6.46 7.27 10.90
C VAL A 136 -6.36 8.72 10.46
N PHE A 137 -6.21 8.94 9.16
CA PHE A 137 -6.27 10.25 8.55
C PHE A 137 -7.72 10.63 8.23
N ASP A 138 -8.22 11.67 8.89
CA ASP A 138 -9.45 12.33 8.48
C ASP A 138 -9.13 13.62 7.72
N ILE A 139 -9.21 13.51 6.39
CA ILE A 139 -8.98 14.64 5.48
C ILE A 139 -9.85 15.85 5.80
N SER A 140 -11.02 15.66 6.41
CA SER A 140 -11.94 16.76 6.71
C SER A 140 -11.50 17.65 7.86
N GLU A 141 -10.66 17.14 8.77
CA GLU A 141 -10.12 17.94 9.88
C GLU A 141 -9.19 19.05 9.39
N LYS A 142 -8.48 18.81 8.28
CA LYS A 142 -7.53 19.78 7.70
C LYS A 142 -8.11 20.57 6.52
N PHE A 143 -9.05 19.98 5.77
CA PHE A 143 -9.53 20.54 4.50
C PHE A 143 -11.05 20.75 4.43
N GLY A 144 -11.80 20.49 5.50
CA GLY A 144 -13.27 20.63 5.52
C GLY A 144 -13.97 19.56 4.68
N ALA A 145 -15.12 19.89 4.07
CA ALA A 145 -15.81 18.95 3.19
C ALA A 145 -15.02 18.73 1.90
N THR A 146 -14.70 17.47 1.58
CA THR A 146 -13.93 17.07 0.39
C THR A 146 -14.59 15.89 -0.34
N ASP A 147 -14.00 15.47 -1.46
CA ASP A 147 -14.32 14.25 -2.19
C ASP A 147 -13.70 12.97 -1.56
N MET A 148 -13.07 13.10 -0.39
CA MET A 148 -12.31 12.06 0.31
C MET A 148 -11.03 11.59 -0.39
N LEU A 149 -10.66 12.17 -1.55
CA LEU A 149 -9.50 11.75 -2.33
C LEU A 149 -8.25 12.55 -1.98
N VAL A 150 -7.10 11.86 -1.95
CA VAL A 150 -5.77 12.50 -1.84
C VAL A 150 -5.23 12.70 -3.26
N SER A 151 -5.81 13.69 -3.94
CA SER A 151 -5.66 13.91 -5.39
C SER A 151 -4.70 15.04 -5.78
N ASP A 152 -3.98 15.60 -4.81
CA ASP A 152 -2.96 16.64 -5.02
C ASP A 152 -1.84 16.53 -3.97
N GLY A 153 -0.71 17.21 -4.22
CA GLY A 153 0.45 17.18 -3.33
C GLY A 153 0.19 17.76 -1.93
N THR A 154 -0.71 18.75 -1.79
CA THR A 154 -0.99 19.35 -0.47
C THR A 154 -1.70 18.35 0.44
N LYS A 155 -2.69 17.64 -0.11
CA LYS A 155 -3.36 16.54 0.59
C LYS A 155 -2.40 15.37 0.82
N GLY A 156 -1.51 15.07 -0.14
CA GLY A 156 -0.49 14.03 -0.03
C GLY A 156 0.47 14.26 1.14
N VAL A 157 0.97 15.50 1.29
CA VAL A 157 1.81 15.91 2.43
C VAL A 157 1.07 15.69 3.74
N ALA A 158 -0.18 16.14 3.83
CA ALA A 158 -0.99 15.96 5.05
C ALA A 158 -1.20 14.49 5.41
N PHE A 159 -1.39 13.62 4.41
CA PHE A 159 -1.50 12.19 4.65
C PHE A 159 -0.17 11.57 5.08
N ALA A 160 0.95 11.94 4.44
CA ALA A 160 2.28 11.46 4.81
C ALA A 160 2.67 11.89 6.25
N GLU A 161 2.29 13.09 6.68
CA GLU A 161 2.43 13.56 8.07
C GLU A 161 1.66 12.65 9.06
N CYS A 162 0.45 12.22 8.69
CA CYS A 162 -0.37 11.31 9.51
C CYS A 162 0.23 9.89 9.59
N LEU A 163 0.77 9.38 8.49
CA LEU A 163 1.47 8.09 8.46
C LEU A 163 2.68 8.08 9.41
N HIS A 164 3.43 9.19 9.48
CA HIS A 164 4.60 9.36 10.35
C HIS A 164 5.61 8.20 10.17
N ASP A 165 5.94 7.50 11.26
CA ASP A 165 6.87 6.37 11.36
C ASP A 165 6.17 5.01 11.22
N LYS A 166 4.87 4.99 10.92
CA LYS A 166 4.08 3.76 10.82
C LYS A 166 4.19 3.14 9.43
N ASP A 167 3.82 1.87 9.38
CA ASP A 167 3.80 1.08 8.13
C ASP A 167 2.42 1.06 7.48
N ILE A 168 1.37 1.27 8.26
CA ILE A 168 -0.03 1.29 7.81
C ILE A 168 -0.67 2.60 8.27
N ALA A 169 -1.47 3.22 7.41
CA ALA A 169 -2.38 4.29 7.79
C ALA A 169 -3.74 4.10 7.14
N LEU A 170 -4.81 4.43 7.85
CA LEU A 170 -6.17 4.43 7.31
C LEU A 170 -6.55 5.82 6.84
N MET A 171 -7.49 5.88 5.90
CA MET A 171 -8.12 7.10 5.43
C MET A 171 -9.62 6.97 5.73
N ARG A 172 -10.16 7.82 6.61
CA ARG A 172 -11.57 7.75 7.02
C ARG A 172 -12.48 7.73 5.79
N ALA A 173 -13.44 6.81 5.76
CA ALA A 173 -14.41 6.63 4.67
C ALA A 173 -13.81 6.50 3.27
N HIS A 174 -12.61 5.92 3.18
CA HIS A 174 -11.91 5.71 1.92
C HIS A 174 -11.24 4.33 1.88
N GLY A 175 -10.14 4.14 2.60
CA GLY A 175 -9.28 2.98 2.43
C GLY A 175 -8.06 3.00 3.33
N SER A 176 -6.97 2.39 2.88
CA SER A 176 -5.72 2.32 3.63
C SER A 176 -4.49 2.39 2.73
N VAL A 177 -3.36 2.68 3.34
CA VAL A 177 -2.04 2.56 2.73
C VAL A 177 -1.20 1.59 3.55
N ALA A 178 -0.50 0.69 2.86
CA ALA A 178 0.48 -0.21 3.42
C ALA A 178 1.85 0.00 2.77
N CYS A 179 2.87 0.20 3.59
CA CYS A 179 4.22 0.54 3.19
C CYS A 179 5.20 -0.60 3.48
N GLY A 180 6.26 -0.70 2.68
CA GLY A 180 7.34 -1.64 2.92
C GLY A 180 8.68 -1.15 2.40
N ALA A 181 9.75 -1.57 3.07
CA ALA A 181 11.13 -1.40 2.62
C ALA A 181 11.44 -2.22 1.34
N THR A 182 10.53 -3.12 0.94
CA THR A 182 10.59 -3.88 -0.32
C THR A 182 9.18 -4.05 -0.90
N LEU A 183 9.09 -4.38 -2.19
CA LEU A 183 7.84 -4.74 -2.86
C LEU A 183 7.06 -5.81 -2.09
N GLN A 184 7.78 -6.88 -1.71
CA GLN A 184 7.24 -8.06 -1.07
C GLN A 184 6.68 -7.72 0.31
N MET A 185 7.38 -6.88 1.07
CA MET A 185 6.91 -6.47 2.39
C MET A 185 5.65 -5.60 2.31
N ALA A 186 5.57 -4.66 1.35
CA ALA A 186 4.36 -3.84 1.17
C ALA A 186 3.15 -4.71 0.80
N VAL A 187 3.33 -5.67 -0.12
CA VAL A 187 2.26 -6.63 -0.49
C VAL A 187 1.86 -7.51 0.69
N PHE A 188 2.83 -8.07 1.43
CA PHE A 188 2.58 -8.88 2.62
C PHE A 188 1.76 -8.09 3.65
N ARG A 189 2.18 -6.87 3.97
CA ARG A 189 1.49 -6.00 4.93
C ARG A 189 0.09 -5.64 4.48
N ALA A 190 -0.11 -5.32 3.20
CA ALA A 190 -1.45 -5.03 2.66
C ALA A 190 -2.40 -6.24 2.81
N VAL A 191 -1.94 -7.43 2.41
CA VAL A 191 -2.72 -8.67 2.50
C VAL A 191 -3.03 -9.01 3.96
N TYR A 192 -2.04 -8.97 4.84
CA TYR A 192 -2.24 -9.36 6.23
C TYR A 192 -2.96 -8.30 7.06
N THR A 193 -3.02 -7.04 6.62
CA THR A 193 -3.92 -6.03 7.20
C THR A 193 -5.39 -6.41 6.94
N GLU A 194 -5.76 -6.75 5.70
CA GLU A 194 -7.13 -7.21 5.37
C GLU A 194 -7.49 -8.51 6.12
N VAL A 195 -6.59 -9.50 6.14
CA VAL A 195 -6.81 -10.75 6.90
C VAL A 195 -6.96 -10.48 8.40
N ASN A 196 -6.10 -9.64 8.98
CA ASN A 196 -6.17 -9.28 10.38
C ASN A 196 -7.49 -8.59 10.74
N SER A 197 -7.92 -7.62 9.91
CA SER A 197 -9.17 -6.92 10.12
C SER A 197 -10.37 -7.88 10.12
N ARG A 198 -10.40 -8.89 9.24
CA ARG A 198 -11.42 -9.95 9.28
C ARG A 198 -11.39 -10.73 10.59
N VAL A 199 -10.19 -11.14 11.03
CA VAL A 199 -10.01 -11.85 12.30
C VAL A 199 -10.49 -10.98 13.46
N GLN A 200 -10.17 -9.69 13.47
CA GLN A 200 -10.58 -8.76 14.52
C GLN A 200 -12.10 -8.59 14.58
N HIS A 201 -12.77 -8.44 13.43
CA HIS A 201 -14.25 -8.39 13.38
C HIS A 201 -14.89 -9.62 14.05
N TRP A 202 -14.43 -10.82 13.69
CA TRP A 202 -14.94 -12.05 14.29
C TRP A 202 -14.58 -12.17 15.77
N THR A 203 -13.37 -11.76 16.15
CA THR A 203 -12.90 -11.81 17.53
C THR A 203 -13.75 -10.89 18.42
N VAL A 204 -14.03 -9.67 17.98
CA VAL A 204 -14.92 -8.73 18.69
C VAL A 204 -16.32 -9.31 18.81
N ALA A 205 -16.89 -9.87 17.73
CA ALA A 205 -18.22 -10.50 17.76
C ALA A 205 -18.30 -11.68 18.75
N LEU A 206 -17.27 -12.54 18.78
CA LEU A 206 -17.19 -13.69 19.69
C LEU A 206 -16.92 -13.30 21.14
N SER A 207 -16.26 -12.16 21.37
CA SER A 207 -15.89 -11.71 22.72
C SER A 207 -17.08 -11.41 23.62
N GLY A 208 -18.25 -11.09 23.05
CA GLY A 208 -19.42 -10.64 23.81
C GLY A 208 -19.15 -9.37 24.65
N GLY A 209 -18.20 -8.52 24.23
CA GLY A 209 -17.72 -7.36 25.00
C GLY A 209 -16.62 -7.69 26.03
N GLY A 210 -16.15 -8.94 26.07
CA GLY A 210 -15.02 -9.37 26.87
C GLY A 210 -13.67 -8.89 26.32
N ARG A 211 -12.59 -9.20 27.07
CA ARG A 211 -11.22 -8.85 26.67
C ARG A 211 -10.83 -9.56 25.36
N VAL A 212 -10.34 -8.78 24.40
CA VAL A 212 -9.61 -9.27 23.22
C VAL A 212 -8.12 -9.35 23.57
N ALA A 213 -7.54 -10.54 23.53
CA ALA A 213 -6.11 -10.77 23.82
C ALA A 213 -5.26 -10.63 22.54
N ALA A 214 -5.29 -9.44 21.94
CA ALA A 214 -4.40 -9.07 20.84
C ALA A 214 -2.94 -8.97 21.31
N LEU A 215 -1.99 -9.04 20.38
CA LEU A 215 -0.57 -8.82 20.68
C LEU A 215 -0.38 -7.41 21.23
N ASP A 216 0.43 -7.29 22.29
CA ASP A 216 0.93 -5.99 22.72
C ASP A 216 2.11 -5.51 21.85
N GLU A 217 2.65 -4.33 22.14
CA GLU A 217 3.73 -3.72 21.38
C GLU A 217 5.01 -4.57 21.36
N GLU A 218 5.38 -5.20 22.49
CA GLU A 218 6.59 -5.99 22.59
C GLU A 218 6.42 -7.37 21.93
N GLU A 219 5.27 -8.02 22.15
CA GLU A 219 4.89 -9.24 21.43
C GLU A 219 4.86 -9.00 19.92
N GLY A 220 4.30 -7.86 19.48
CA GLY A 220 4.29 -7.44 18.10
C GLY A 220 5.69 -7.24 17.53
N ARG A 221 6.55 -6.51 18.24
CA ARG A 221 7.95 -6.29 17.83
C ARG A 221 8.71 -7.61 17.67
N LEU A 222 8.55 -8.54 18.62
CA LEU A 222 9.21 -9.85 18.58
C LEU A 222 8.65 -10.73 17.46
N ALA A 223 7.33 -10.73 17.27
CA ALA A 223 6.65 -11.52 16.24
C ALA A 223 6.87 -10.98 14.82
N ASP A 224 7.19 -9.69 14.65
CA ASP A 224 7.46 -9.14 13.32
C ASP A 224 8.86 -9.46 12.79
N VAL A 225 9.84 -9.72 13.67
CA VAL A 225 11.20 -10.15 13.26
C VAL A 225 11.19 -11.32 12.27
N PRO A 226 10.49 -12.45 12.52
CA PRO A 226 10.41 -13.52 11.53
C PRO A 226 9.61 -13.16 10.27
N ASN A 227 8.66 -12.21 10.34
CA ASN A 227 7.89 -11.76 9.17
C ASN A 227 8.77 -11.10 8.12
N GLN A 228 9.86 -10.43 8.55
CA GLN A 228 10.85 -9.82 7.66
C GLN A 228 11.46 -10.83 6.67
N GLY A 229 11.55 -12.11 7.05
CA GLY A 229 11.94 -13.20 6.15
C GLY A 229 10.75 -13.99 5.58
N ALA A 230 9.69 -14.18 6.36
CA ALA A 230 8.54 -14.99 5.96
C ALA A 230 7.73 -14.36 4.81
N CYS A 231 7.81 -13.04 4.61
CA CYS A 231 7.15 -12.36 3.50
C CYS A 231 7.54 -12.93 2.13
N MET A 232 8.80 -13.39 1.98
CA MET A 232 9.28 -14.01 0.74
C MET A 232 8.57 -15.33 0.45
N ARG A 233 8.20 -16.12 1.46
CA ARG A 233 7.46 -17.37 1.24
C ARG A 233 6.07 -17.09 0.64
N ALA A 234 5.40 -16.04 1.13
CA ALA A 234 4.12 -15.63 0.60
C ALA A 234 4.28 -15.06 -0.82
N TRP A 235 5.29 -14.21 -1.03
CA TRP A 235 5.62 -13.66 -2.34
C TRP A 235 5.89 -14.75 -3.39
N ASP A 236 6.77 -15.70 -3.10
CA ASP A 236 7.16 -16.75 -4.06
C ASP A 236 5.95 -17.59 -4.50
N LEU A 237 5.05 -17.90 -3.56
CA LEU A 237 3.80 -18.60 -3.85
C LEU A 237 2.88 -17.77 -4.76
N TRP A 238 2.60 -16.52 -4.36
CA TRP A 238 1.62 -15.68 -5.06
C TRP A 238 2.12 -15.22 -6.41
N ARG A 239 3.40 -14.87 -6.51
CA ARG A 239 4.07 -14.55 -7.78
C ARG A 239 3.98 -15.73 -8.73
N ARG A 240 4.31 -16.95 -8.26
CA ARG A 240 4.20 -18.14 -9.11
C ARG A 240 2.78 -18.34 -9.65
N GLN A 241 1.75 -18.17 -8.81
CA GLN A 241 0.36 -18.32 -9.24
C GLN A 241 -0.02 -17.33 -10.34
N VAL A 242 0.29 -16.04 -10.16
CA VAL A 242 0.07 -15.02 -11.19
C VAL A 242 0.81 -15.37 -12.48
N ARG A 243 2.09 -15.74 -12.39
CA ARG A 243 2.93 -16.02 -13.57
C ARG A 243 2.48 -17.26 -14.34
N GLU A 244 1.92 -18.27 -13.66
CA GLU A 244 1.31 -19.44 -14.29
C GLU A 244 0.08 -19.05 -15.14
N GLU A 245 -0.62 -17.96 -14.79
CA GLU A 245 -1.75 -17.43 -15.56
C GLU A 245 -1.33 -16.47 -16.67
N THR A 246 -0.30 -15.65 -16.44
CA THR A 246 0.08 -14.54 -17.32
C THR A 246 1.20 -14.85 -18.31
N ASN A 247 2.05 -15.82 -18.02
CA ASN A 247 3.25 -16.18 -18.77
C ASN A 247 4.35 -15.10 -18.83
N TRP A 248 4.40 -14.20 -17.84
CA TRP A 248 5.50 -13.22 -17.65
C TRP A 248 5.83 -13.07 -16.16
#